data_AF-A0A0F7N1E3-F1
#
_entry.id   AF-A0A0F7N1E3-F1
#
_cell.length_a   1.000
_cell.length_b   1.000
_cell.length_c   1.000
_cell.angle_alpha   90.00
_cell.angle_beta   90.00
_cell.angle_gamma   90.00
#
_symmetry.space_group_name_H-M   'P 1'
#
loop_
_entity.id
_entity.type
_entity.pdbx_description
1 polymer ?
#
loop_
_entity_poly.entity_id
_entity_poly.type
_entity_poly.pdbx_seq_one_letter_code
_entity_poly.pdbx_strand_id
1 'polypeptide(L)'
;MRRIRPASFGAEPAGARLARILKSPNYDPEAGAFRNPVPAGIGPQPGGGSRGEMFRALLRRDGRKPAAPIPVQRPDLSAPPADGLRLTWLGHATVLAEIDGRRVLFDPVFGERCSPFSFAGPRRFHRVPLPLGELGPLDAVVISHDHYDHLDMSTVRELRKAVAPDVLFAVPLGVGAHLERWGVPRDRIAELDWNESTGAAGLTLTATPARHFCGRGIRNKQRTLWASWSVRGPEHRVFHSGDTGYFPGFAEIGADHGPFDAAMVQIGAYSEYWPDIHMTPEEGVRAHLDLRGGVLLPIHWGTFNLAPHRWEEPAERTAAAAAAADVRAAIPRPGEPFEPSAQTLPTTPWWQEIAAPERTPQARGGRKAAAKPSPATEQ
;
A
#
# COMPACT_ATOMS: atom_id res chain seq x y z
N MET A 1 12.64 -3.17 -35.42
CA MET A 1 12.55 -4.18 -34.33
C MET A 1 11.74 -3.61 -33.17
N ARG A 2 10.50 -4.08 -32.96
CA ARG A 2 9.70 -3.70 -31.79
C ARG A 2 10.32 -4.39 -30.57
N ARG A 3 11.03 -3.65 -29.70
CA ARG A 3 11.65 -4.23 -28.49
C ARG A 3 10.58 -5.03 -27.73
N ILE A 4 10.79 -6.33 -27.58
CA ILE A 4 9.90 -7.20 -26.80
C ILE A 4 9.97 -6.72 -25.36
N ARG A 5 8.90 -6.09 -24.89
CA ARG A 5 8.80 -5.61 -23.51
C ARG A 5 8.33 -6.78 -22.61
N PRO A 6 9.01 -7.05 -21.48
CA PRO A 6 8.64 -8.15 -20.60
C PRO A 6 7.16 -8.14 -20.20
N ALA A 7 6.59 -9.34 -19.97
CA ALA A 7 5.18 -9.51 -19.61
C ALA A 7 4.79 -8.72 -18.35
N SER A 8 5.73 -8.58 -17.41
CA SER A 8 5.56 -7.89 -16.12
C SER A 8 5.18 -6.41 -16.23
N PHE A 9 5.49 -5.77 -17.37
CA PHE A 9 5.11 -4.38 -17.65
C PHE A 9 3.64 -4.17 -17.99
N GLY A 10 2.82 -5.23 -18.13
CA GLY A 10 1.40 -5.09 -18.45
C GLY A 10 1.14 -4.65 -19.90
N ALA A 11 -0.10 -4.30 -20.23
CA ALA A 11 -0.50 -3.73 -21.53
C ALA A 11 -1.08 -2.33 -21.37
N GLU A 12 -0.95 -1.52 -22.42
CA GLU A 12 -1.63 -0.22 -22.51
C GLU A 12 -3.13 -0.42 -22.76
N PRO A 13 -4.00 0.44 -22.19
CA PRO A 13 -5.40 0.49 -22.54
C PRO A 13 -5.63 0.73 -24.04
N ALA A 14 -6.56 -0.01 -24.64
CA ALA A 14 -6.90 0.09 -26.06
C ALA A 14 -8.41 -0.14 -26.30
N GLY A 15 -8.89 0.13 -27.51
CA GLY A 15 -10.27 -0.13 -27.92
C GLY A 15 -11.32 0.52 -26.99
N ALA A 16 -12.34 -0.25 -26.63
CA ALA A 16 -13.45 0.23 -25.77
C ALA A 16 -12.97 0.75 -24.40
N ARG A 17 -11.94 0.12 -23.81
CA ARG A 17 -11.34 0.56 -22.54
C ARG A 17 -10.72 1.95 -22.67
N LEU A 18 -9.92 2.17 -23.71
CA LEU A 18 -9.33 3.48 -23.96
C LEU A 18 -10.42 4.53 -24.25
N ALA A 19 -11.46 4.17 -25.02
CA ALA A 19 -12.57 5.07 -25.27
C ALA A 19 -13.32 5.47 -23.99
N ARG A 20 -13.42 4.58 -22.99
CA ARG A 20 -13.99 4.91 -21.68
C ARG A 20 -13.08 5.81 -20.86
N ILE A 21 -11.77 5.53 -20.83
CA ILE A 21 -10.77 6.40 -20.16
C ILE A 21 -10.86 7.83 -20.71
N LEU A 22 -10.87 8.00 -22.04
CA LEU A 22 -10.92 9.32 -22.66
C LEU A 22 -12.23 10.08 -22.43
N LYS A 23 -13.30 9.39 -21.97
CA LYS A 23 -14.58 9.99 -21.60
C LYS A 23 -14.73 10.23 -20.10
N SER A 24 -13.79 9.75 -19.28
CA SER A 24 -13.81 9.96 -17.84
C SER A 24 -13.75 11.46 -17.53
N PRO A 25 -14.58 11.96 -16.60
CA PRO A 25 -14.47 13.34 -16.12
C PRO A 25 -13.15 13.60 -15.37
N ASN A 26 -12.47 12.54 -14.91
CA ASN A 26 -11.22 12.61 -14.17
C ASN A 26 -9.99 12.53 -15.09
N TYR A 27 -10.17 12.32 -16.39
CA TYR A 27 -9.08 12.23 -17.36
C TYR A 27 -8.82 13.57 -18.05
N ASP A 28 -7.55 14.00 -18.06
CA ASP A 28 -7.09 15.16 -18.81
C ASP A 28 -6.63 14.74 -20.22
N PRO A 29 -7.36 15.10 -21.28
CA PRO A 29 -6.94 14.77 -22.65
C PRO A 29 -5.70 15.56 -23.10
N GLU A 30 -5.45 16.75 -22.55
CA GLU A 30 -4.30 17.58 -22.92
C GLU A 30 -3.03 17.07 -22.24
N ALA A 31 -3.09 16.81 -20.93
CA ALA A 31 -1.97 16.19 -20.21
C ALA A 31 -1.80 14.70 -20.56
N GLY A 32 -2.86 14.06 -21.06
CA GLY A 32 -2.87 12.65 -21.42
C GLY A 32 -2.80 11.70 -20.21
N ALA A 33 -3.30 12.13 -19.06
CA ALA A 33 -3.27 11.41 -17.78
C ALA A 33 -4.52 11.73 -16.93
N PHE A 34 -4.79 10.91 -15.91
CA PHE A 34 -5.79 11.24 -14.90
C PHE A 34 -5.33 12.40 -14.00
N ARG A 35 -6.28 13.18 -13.46
CA ARG A 35 -6.02 14.30 -12.55
C ARG A 35 -6.30 13.89 -11.11
N ASN A 36 -5.43 14.32 -10.19
CA ASN A 36 -5.68 14.14 -8.77
C ASN A 36 -6.82 15.05 -8.28
N PRO A 37 -7.57 14.67 -7.21
CA PRO A 37 -8.62 15.51 -6.64
C PRO A 37 -8.08 16.83 -6.08
N VAL A 38 -6.84 16.79 -5.59
CA VAL A 38 -6.05 17.94 -5.16
C VAL A 38 -4.70 17.86 -5.89
N PRO A 39 -4.14 18.97 -6.41
CA PRO A 39 -2.85 18.96 -7.11
C PRO A 39 -1.77 18.21 -6.31
N ALA A 40 -0.97 17.37 -6.98
CA ALA A 40 0.04 16.53 -6.33
C ALA A 40 1.35 16.52 -7.13
N GLY A 41 2.48 16.67 -6.44
CA GLY A 41 3.82 16.48 -6.96
C GLY A 41 4.36 15.08 -6.68
N ILE A 42 4.93 14.43 -7.71
CA ILE A 42 5.51 13.06 -7.63
C ILE A 42 7.02 13.12 -7.30
N GLY A 43 7.54 14.28 -6.90
CA GLY A 43 8.96 14.45 -6.61
C GLY A 43 9.23 15.71 -5.78
N PRO A 44 10.52 16.00 -5.50
CA PRO A 44 10.87 17.02 -4.52
C PRO A 44 10.27 18.36 -4.88
N GLN A 45 9.52 18.94 -3.94
CA GLN A 45 8.92 20.25 -4.10
C GLN A 45 9.96 21.37 -3.85
N PRO A 46 9.74 22.59 -4.38
CA PRO A 46 10.56 23.74 -4.02
C PRO A 46 10.63 23.92 -2.50
N GLY A 47 11.83 23.81 -1.92
CA GLY A 47 12.05 23.88 -0.46
C GLY A 47 12.08 22.53 0.28
N GLY A 48 11.66 21.42 -0.35
CA GLY A 48 11.63 20.05 0.21
C GLY A 48 12.86 19.18 -0.09
N GLY A 49 14.01 19.81 -0.31
CA GLY A 49 15.28 19.15 -0.66
C GLY A 49 15.48 18.90 -2.16
N SER A 50 16.74 18.71 -2.56
CA SER A 50 17.17 18.49 -3.94
C SER A 50 17.11 17.02 -4.35
N ARG A 51 17.08 16.74 -5.67
CA ARG A 51 17.20 15.37 -6.20
C ARG A 51 18.47 14.64 -5.72
N GLY A 52 19.56 15.38 -5.49
CA GLY A 52 20.80 14.83 -4.96
C GLY A 52 20.69 14.41 -3.49
N GLU A 53 19.94 15.16 -2.69
CA GLU A 53 19.64 14.80 -1.29
C GLU A 53 18.73 13.59 -1.21
N MET A 54 17.67 13.55 -2.04
CA MET A 54 16.82 12.36 -2.20
C MET A 54 17.63 11.11 -2.53
N PHE A 55 18.54 11.20 -3.52
CA PHE A 55 19.41 10.08 -3.88
C PHE A 55 20.32 9.64 -2.72
N ARG A 56 20.94 10.59 -2.01
CA ARG A 56 21.75 10.29 -0.82
C ARG A 56 20.93 9.63 0.28
N ALA A 57 19.70 10.07 0.51
CA ALA A 57 18.80 9.50 1.50
C ALA A 57 18.44 8.04 1.17
N LEU A 58 18.14 7.73 -0.09
CA LEU A 58 17.85 6.38 -0.58
C LEU A 58 19.06 5.43 -0.48
N LEU A 59 20.29 5.96 -0.54
CA LEU A 59 21.51 5.16 -0.37
C LEU A 59 21.83 4.83 1.10
N ARG A 60 21.24 5.52 2.09
CA ARG A 60 21.46 5.23 3.51
C ARG A 60 20.99 3.82 3.84
N ARG A 61 21.80 3.06 4.59
CA ARG A 61 21.52 1.65 4.95
C ARG A 61 21.10 1.44 6.41
N ASP A 62 21.33 2.41 7.28
CA ASP A 62 20.99 2.30 8.69
C ASP A 62 19.46 2.29 8.89
N GLY A 63 18.97 1.36 9.71
CA GLY A 63 17.54 1.21 10.01
C GLY A 63 16.65 0.78 8.83
N ARG A 64 17.24 0.36 7.70
CA ARG A 64 16.52 0.05 6.45
C ARG A 64 15.86 -1.31 6.38
N LYS A 65 16.17 -2.17 7.32
CA LYS A 65 15.74 -3.56 7.37
C LYS A 65 15.71 -4.00 8.84
N PRO A 66 14.85 -4.99 9.18
CA PRO A 66 14.86 -5.63 10.49
C PRO A 66 16.24 -6.18 10.87
N ALA A 67 16.56 -6.16 12.16
CA ALA A 67 17.77 -6.77 12.70
C ALA A 67 17.60 -8.29 12.92
N ALA A 68 16.36 -8.74 13.12
CA ALA A 68 15.97 -10.14 13.23
C ALA A 68 14.77 -10.44 12.30
N PRO A 69 14.48 -11.72 11.99
CA PRO A 69 13.33 -12.07 11.18
C PRO A 69 12.02 -11.52 11.76
N ILE A 70 11.15 -10.99 10.89
CA ILE A 70 9.81 -10.56 11.30
C ILE A 70 9.00 -11.80 11.73
N PRO A 71 8.35 -11.77 12.91
CA PRO A 71 7.51 -12.87 13.36
C PRO A 71 6.27 -12.96 12.47
N VAL A 72 6.20 -14.01 11.65
CA VAL A 72 5.06 -14.30 10.77
C VAL A 72 4.19 -15.38 11.39
N GLN A 73 2.89 -15.13 11.47
CA GLN A 73 1.89 -16.08 11.93
C GLN A 73 1.15 -16.69 10.74
N ARG A 74 0.96 -18.01 10.74
CA ARG A 74 0.06 -18.62 9.76
C ARG A 74 -1.37 -18.48 10.28
N PRO A 75 -2.29 -17.81 9.54
CA PRO A 75 -3.66 -17.67 9.99
C PRO A 75 -4.39 -19.03 9.93
N ASP A 76 -5.29 -19.26 10.89
CA ASP A 76 -6.29 -20.32 10.80
C ASP A 76 -7.59 -19.75 10.23
N LEU A 77 -7.93 -20.17 9.02
CA LEU A 77 -9.09 -19.71 8.26
C LEU A 77 -10.20 -20.78 8.19
N SER A 78 -10.15 -21.80 9.05
CA SER A 78 -11.07 -22.93 9.04
C SER A 78 -12.46 -22.57 9.58
N ALA A 79 -12.52 -21.71 10.59
CA ALA A 79 -13.76 -21.18 11.15
C ALA A 79 -14.07 -19.78 10.60
N PRO A 80 -15.35 -19.46 10.33
CA PRO A 80 -15.76 -18.09 9.99
C PRO A 80 -15.59 -17.15 11.20
N PRO A 81 -15.46 -15.83 10.97
CA PRO A 81 -15.50 -14.85 12.06
C PRO A 81 -16.79 -14.92 12.86
N ALA A 82 -16.71 -14.66 14.17
CA ALA A 82 -17.86 -14.81 15.07
C ALA A 82 -18.97 -13.78 14.80
N ASP A 83 -18.60 -12.56 14.44
CA ASP A 83 -19.49 -11.43 14.15
C ASP A 83 -19.67 -11.16 12.66
N GLY A 84 -19.02 -11.93 11.78
CA GLY A 84 -19.06 -11.73 10.34
C GLY A 84 -17.93 -10.88 9.75
N LEU A 85 -17.00 -10.34 10.55
CA LEU A 85 -15.86 -9.54 10.06
C LEU A 85 -14.51 -9.93 10.67
N ARG A 86 -13.59 -10.44 9.85
CA ARG A 86 -12.18 -10.68 10.22
C ARG A 86 -11.22 -10.12 9.18
N LEU A 87 -10.19 -9.44 9.66
CA LEU A 87 -9.10 -8.93 8.83
C LEU A 87 -7.82 -9.70 9.12
N THR A 88 -7.11 -10.08 8.05
CA THR A 88 -5.79 -10.72 8.14
C THR A 88 -4.81 -9.97 7.25
N TRP A 89 -3.86 -9.28 7.87
CA TRP A 89 -2.82 -8.56 7.14
C TRP A 89 -1.74 -9.54 6.66
N LEU A 90 -1.59 -9.71 5.35
CA LEU A 90 -0.64 -10.66 4.75
C LEU A 90 0.72 -10.02 4.37
N GLY A 91 0.86 -8.72 4.67
CA GLY A 91 2.04 -7.92 4.40
C GLY A 91 1.79 -6.84 3.36
N HIS A 92 2.52 -5.72 3.49
CA HIS A 92 2.40 -4.53 2.65
C HIS A 92 0.95 -4.01 2.61
N ALA A 93 0.36 -3.85 1.42
CA ALA A 93 -1.05 -3.49 1.25
C ALA A 93 -1.98 -4.71 1.13
N THR A 94 -1.44 -5.93 1.22
CA THR A 94 -2.23 -7.16 1.07
C THR A 94 -2.99 -7.48 2.34
N VAL A 95 -4.32 -7.45 2.26
CA VAL A 95 -5.23 -7.84 3.35
C VAL A 95 -6.26 -8.82 2.81
N LEU A 96 -6.47 -9.92 3.52
CA LEU A 96 -7.64 -10.76 3.36
C LEU A 96 -8.72 -10.27 4.33
N ALA A 97 -9.87 -9.89 3.80
CA ALA A 97 -11.06 -9.58 4.58
C ALA A 97 -12.08 -10.70 4.40
N GLU A 98 -12.51 -11.29 5.52
CA GLU A 98 -13.73 -12.08 5.61
C GLU A 98 -14.84 -11.15 6.09
N ILE A 99 -15.80 -10.87 5.24
CA ILE A 99 -16.85 -9.85 5.44
C ILE A 99 -18.21 -10.43 5.04
N ASP A 100 -19.14 -10.52 5.98
CA ASP A 100 -20.50 -11.01 5.74
C ASP A 100 -20.54 -12.39 5.05
N GLY A 101 -19.64 -13.29 5.46
CA GLY A 101 -19.50 -14.63 4.89
C GLY A 101 -18.80 -14.68 3.53
N ARG A 102 -18.21 -13.57 3.06
CA ARG A 102 -17.47 -13.45 1.79
C ARG A 102 -15.99 -13.19 2.02
N ARG A 103 -15.16 -13.53 1.04
CA ARG A 103 -13.71 -13.28 1.07
C ARG A 103 -13.29 -12.29 -0.01
N VAL A 104 -12.69 -11.18 0.43
CA VAL A 104 -12.12 -10.14 -0.45
C VAL A 104 -10.63 -10.03 -0.19
N LEU A 105 -9.83 -10.11 -1.26
CA LEU A 105 -8.38 -9.94 -1.19
C LEU A 105 -7.97 -8.61 -1.81
N PHE A 106 -7.40 -7.72 -1.00
CA PHE A 106 -6.95 -6.39 -1.42
C PHE A 106 -5.47 -6.42 -1.80
N ASP A 107 -5.09 -5.72 -2.88
CA ASP A 107 -3.73 -5.49 -3.36
C ASP A 107 -2.77 -6.68 -3.16
N PRO A 108 -3.07 -7.86 -3.74
CA PRO A 108 -2.30 -9.05 -3.47
C PRO A 108 -0.91 -9.01 -4.12
N VAL A 109 0.13 -9.06 -3.28
CA VAL A 109 1.53 -9.20 -3.71
C VAL A 109 2.22 -10.33 -2.97
N PHE A 110 2.27 -11.47 -3.65
CA PHE A 110 2.87 -12.72 -3.18
C PHE A 110 4.28 -12.93 -3.74
N GLY A 111 4.67 -12.13 -4.74
CA GLY A 111 6.02 -12.11 -5.27
C GLY A 111 7.08 -11.75 -4.22
N GLU A 112 8.30 -12.23 -4.45
CA GLU A 112 9.46 -11.94 -3.58
C GLU A 112 9.94 -10.49 -3.72
N ARG A 113 9.65 -9.84 -4.86
CA ARG A 113 10.08 -8.48 -5.19
C ARG A 113 8.98 -7.66 -5.84
N CYS A 114 8.92 -6.38 -5.50
CA CYS A 114 8.09 -5.38 -6.17
C CYS A 114 8.86 -4.82 -7.38
N SER A 115 8.87 -5.55 -8.49
CA SER A 115 9.72 -5.20 -9.63
C SER A 115 9.24 -5.85 -10.94
N PRO A 116 9.52 -5.23 -12.10
CA PRO A 116 9.36 -5.92 -13.38
C PRO A 116 10.32 -7.10 -13.57
N PHE A 117 11.34 -7.24 -12.73
CA PHE A 117 12.40 -8.24 -12.83
C PHE A 117 12.51 -9.08 -11.55
N SER A 118 12.71 -10.39 -11.70
CA SER A 118 12.88 -11.30 -10.55
C SER A 118 14.20 -11.11 -9.79
N PHE A 119 15.22 -10.55 -10.44
CA PHE A 119 16.58 -10.43 -9.89
C PHE A 119 16.92 -9.03 -9.32
N ALA A 120 16.07 -8.03 -9.55
CA ALA A 120 16.34 -6.63 -9.19
C ALA A 120 15.10 -5.97 -8.57
N GLY A 121 15.30 -4.92 -7.77
CA GLY A 121 14.23 -4.17 -7.10
C GLY A 121 13.99 -4.58 -5.63
N PRO A 122 13.12 -3.86 -4.91
CA PRO A 122 12.83 -4.10 -3.50
C PRO A 122 12.43 -5.54 -3.23
N ARG A 123 13.02 -6.15 -2.20
CA ARG A 123 12.76 -7.53 -1.77
C ARG A 123 11.98 -7.51 -0.46
N ARG A 124 11.01 -8.41 -0.30
CA ARG A 124 10.26 -8.53 0.95
C ARG A 124 11.15 -8.93 2.13
N PHE A 125 10.83 -8.46 3.32
CA PHE A 125 11.54 -8.79 4.57
C PHE A 125 11.16 -10.13 5.18
N HIS A 126 9.94 -10.60 4.87
CA HIS A 126 9.36 -11.81 5.43
C HIS A 126 8.63 -12.60 4.35
N ARG A 127 8.50 -13.92 4.49
CA ARG A 127 7.65 -14.72 3.59
C ARG A 127 6.18 -14.29 3.66
N VAL A 128 5.39 -14.58 2.63
CA VAL A 128 3.93 -14.45 2.73
C VAL A 128 3.42 -15.39 3.83
N PRO A 129 2.49 -14.95 4.70
CA PRO A 129 2.02 -15.78 5.82
C PRO A 129 1.24 -17.04 5.40
N LEU A 130 0.51 -16.96 4.30
CA LEU A 130 -0.29 -18.06 3.76
C LEU A 130 -0.17 -18.09 2.22
N PRO A 131 0.02 -19.25 1.56
CA PRO A 131 0.00 -19.35 0.10
C PRO A 131 -1.38 -19.06 -0.51
N LEU A 132 -1.43 -18.63 -1.78
CA LEU A 132 -2.70 -18.32 -2.46
C LEU A 132 -3.66 -19.50 -2.52
N GLY A 133 -3.15 -20.70 -2.80
CA GLY A 133 -3.95 -21.93 -2.88
C GLY A 133 -4.58 -22.36 -1.55
N GLU A 134 -4.23 -21.72 -0.44
CA GLU A 134 -4.76 -22.01 0.89
C GLU A 134 -5.70 -20.93 1.43
N LEU A 135 -5.90 -19.81 0.70
CA LEU A 135 -6.85 -18.76 1.10
C LEU A 135 -8.31 -19.22 1.05
N GLY A 136 -8.59 -20.39 0.46
CA GLY A 136 -9.94 -20.84 0.14
C GLY A 136 -10.57 -20.05 -1.02
N PRO A 137 -11.88 -20.20 -1.25
CA PRO A 137 -12.57 -19.48 -2.30
C PRO A 137 -12.57 -17.96 -2.01
N LEU A 138 -12.31 -17.16 -3.05
CA LEU A 138 -12.41 -15.71 -3.03
C LEU A 138 -13.61 -15.27 -3.85
N ASP A 139 -14.37 -14.30 -3.35
CA ASP A 139 -15.49 -13.70 -4.07
C ASP A 139 -15.03 -12.47 -4.88
N ALA A 140 -14.06 -11.71 -4.35
CA ALA A 140 -13.46 -10.59 -5.06
C ALA A 140 -11.96 -10.42 -4.80
N VAL A 141 -11.25 -9.90 -5.80
CA VAL A 141 -9.91 -9.33 -5.69
C VAL A 141 -10.00 -7.84 -6.02
N VAL A 142 -9.51 -7.00 -5.11
CA VAL A 142 -9.52 -5.55 -5.26
C VAL A 142 -8.10 -5.08 -5.49
N ILE A 143 -7.89 -4.26 -6.52
CA ILE A 143 -6.60 -3.64 -6.82
C ILE A 143 -6.77 -2.13 -6.79
N SER A 144 -5.94 -1.42 -6.03
CA SER A 144 -5.98 0.04 -5.90
C SER A 144 -5.38 0.75 -7.11
N HIS A 145 -4.26 0.27 -7.65
CA HIS A 145 -3.58 0.89 -8.79
C HIS A 145 -2.50 -0.02 -9.40
N ASP A 146 -1.75 0.47 -10.39
CA ASP A 146 -0.87 -0.35 -11.23
C ASP A 146 0.60 -0.43 -10.79
N HIS A 147 1.02 0.02 -9.60
CA HIS A 147 2.42 -0.13 -9.19
C HIS A 147 2.79 -1.58 -8.85
N TYR A 148 4.09 -1.90 -8.87
CA TYR A 148 4.57 -3.28 -8.73
C TYR A 148 4.36 -3.89 -7.33
N ASP A 149 4.18 -3.04 -6.33
CA ASP A 149 3.92 -3.40 -4.94
C ASP A 149 2.41 -3.47 -4.60
N HIS A 150 1.54 -3.17 -5.57
CA HIS A 150 0.08 -3.35 -5.46
C HIS A 150 -0.49 -4.30 -6.52
N LEU A 151 0.21 -4.41 -7.65
CA LEU A 151 -0.17 -5.25 -8.79
C LEU A 151 1.01 -6.09 -9.27
N ASP A 152 1.08 -7.32 -8.76
CA ASP A 152 2.11 -8.29 -9.13
C ASP A 152 1.63 -9.29 -10.18
N MET A 153 2.38 -9.41 -11.29
CA MET A 153 2.03 -10.31 -12.40
C MET A 153 2.04 -11.78 -11.97
N SER A 154 3.02 -12.21 -11.17
CA SER A 154 3.07 -13.59 -10.69
C SER A 154 1.84 -13.93 -9.87
N THR A 155 1.48 -13.04 -8.95
CA THR A 155 0.31 -13.15 -8.08
C THR A 155 -0.98 -13.22 -8.89
N VAL A 156 -1.19 -12.34 -9.87
CA VAL A 156 -2.39 -12.40 -10.75
C VAL A 156 -2.45 -13.73 -11.51
N ARG A 157 -1.32 -14.21 -12.05
CA ARG A 157 -1.27 -15.48 -12.80
C ARG A 157 -1.53 -16.68 -11.91
N GLU A 158 -1.13 -16.64 -10.65
CA GLU A 158 -1.37 -17.69 -9.68
C GLU A 158 -2.81 -17.65 -9.17
N LEU A 159 -3.35 -16.48 -8.83
CA LEU A 159 -4.76 -16.28 -8.49
C LEU A 159 -5.66 -16.88 -9.58
N ARG A 160 -5.41 -16.54 -10.84
CA ARG A 160 -6.16 -17.11 -11.98
C ARG A 160 -6.20 -18.66 -11.99
N LYS A 161 -5.17 -19.32 -11.48
CA LYS A 161 -5.08 -20.79 -11.43
C LYS A 161 -5.66 -21.38 -10.13
N ALA A 162 -5.46 -20.68 -9.02
CA ALA A 162 -5.69 -21.19 -7.67
C ALA A 162 -7.12 -20.98 -7.16
N VAL A 163 -7.83 -20.00 -7.70
CA VAL A 163 -9.15 -19.60 -7.19
C VAL A 163 -10.27 -19.93 -8.17
N ALA A 164 -11.50 -19.90 -7.65
CA ALA A 164 -12.70 -20.24 -8.39
C ALA A 164 -12.87 -19.38 -9.67
N PRO A 165 -13.48 -19.93 -10.74
CA PRO A 165 -13.60 -19.26 -12.03
C PRO A 165 -14.46 -17.98 -11.99
N ASP A 166 -15.23 -17.78 -10.93
CA ASP A 166 -16.20 -16.71 -10.73
C ASP A 166 -15.69 -15.53 -9.88
N VAL A 167 -14.46 -15.56 -9.34
CA VAL A 167 -13.94 -14.39 -8.60
C VAL A 167 -13.87 -13.16 -9.52
N LEU A 168 -14.41 -12.05 -9.02
CA LEU A 168 -14.39 -10.75 -9.66
C LEU A 168 -13.08 -10.02 -9.35
N PHE A 169 -12.42 -9.45 -10.35
CA PHE A 169 -11.35 -8.48 -10.18
C PHE A 169 -11.93 -7.07 -10.32
N ALA A 170 -12.03 -6.33 -9.21
CA ALA A 170 -12.44 -4.94 -9.19
C ALA A 170 -11.20 -4.04 -9.20
N VAL A 171 -11.07 -3.21 -10.24
CA VAL A 171 -9.86 -2.41 -10.50
C VAL A 171 -10.22 -1.02 -11.05
N PRO A 172 -9.33 -0.01 -10.95
CA PRO A 172 -9.55 1.27 -11.61
C PRO A 172 -9.49 1.17 -13.13
N LEU A 173 -10.08 2.16 -13.81
CA LEU A 173 -10.02 2.31 -15.26
C LEU A 173 -8.60 2.13 -15.82
N GLY A 174 -8.45 1.25 -16.80
CA GLY A 174 -7.21 1.01 -17.51
C GLY A 174 -6.40 -0.17 -16.96
N VAL A 175 -6.49 -0.44 -15.65
CA VAL A 175 -5.76 -1.55 -15.01
C VAL A 175 -6.17 -2.91 -15.59
N GLY A 176 -7.40 -3.05 -16.05
CA GLY A 176 -7.90 -4.27 -16.69
C GLY A 176 -7.09 -4.71 -17.91
N ALA A 177 -6.42 -3.78 -18.62
CA ALA A 177 -5.53 -4.13 -19.72
C ALA A 177 -4.36 -5.01 -19.27
N HIS A 178 -3.83 -4.78 -18.07
CA HIS A 178 -2.77 -5.60 -17.50
C HIS A 178 -3.27 -7.01 -17.14
N LEU A 179 -4.43 -7.09 -16.49
CA LEU A 179 -5.05 -8.36 -16.11
C LEU A 179 -5.39 -9.23 -17.32
N GLU A 180 -5.98 -8.65 -18.38
CA GLU A 180 -6.24 -9.35 -19.64
C GLU A 180 -4.95 -9.85 -20.29
N ARG A 181 -3.89 -9.02 -20.32
CA ARG A 181 -2.57 -9.45 -20.83
C ARG A 181 -2.02 -10.66 -20.06
N TRP A 182 -2.35 -10.78 -18.77
CA TRP A 182 -1.90 -11.89 -17.92
C TRP A 182 -2.88 -13.07 -17.90
N GLY A 183 -3.96 -12.97 -18.68
CA GLY A 183 -4.89 -14.05 -18.97
C GLY A 183 -6.11 -14.09 -18.05
N VAL A 184 -6.42 -13.01 -17.33
CA VAL A 184 -7.72 -12.89 -16.64
C VAL A 184 -8.81 -12.64 -17.70
N PRO A 185 -9.86 -13.47 -17.77
CA PRO A 185 -10.99 -13.25 -18.67
C PRO A 185 -11.66 -11.89 -18.45
N ARG A 186 -12.05 -11.22 -19.54
CA ARG A 186 -12.59 -9.85 -19.49
C ARG A 186 -13.91 -9.74 -18.71
N ASP A 187 -14.74 -10.77 -18.76
CA ASP A 187 -16.00 -10.90 -18.03
C ASP A 187 -15.83 -11.01 -16.51
N ARG A 188 -14.61 -11.25 -16.03
CA ARG A 188 -14.24 -11.25 -14.60
C ARG A 188 -13.62 -9.93 -14.15
N ILE A 189 -13.55 -8.92 -15.00
CA ILE A 189 -12.89 -7.65 -14.68
C ILE A 189 -13.94 -6.54 -14.66
N ALA A 190 -14.15 -5.95 -13.48
CA ALA A 190 -14.87 -4.71 -13.32
C ALA A 190 -13.86 -3.55 -13.25
N GLU A 191 -13.81 -2.75 -14.30
CA GLU A 191 -13.04 -1.50 -14.28
C GLU A 191 -13.94 -0.34 -13.86
N LEU A 192 -13.52 0.45 -12.87
CA LEU A 192 -14.30 1.53 -12.29
C LEU A 192 -13.55 2.86 -12.35
N ASP A 193 -14.27 3.92 -12.64
CA ASP A 193 -13.86 5.29 -12.33
C ASP A 193 -14.16 5.60 -10.87
N TRP A 194 -13.68 6.73 -10.35
CA TRP A 194 -14.07 7.17 -9.01
C TRP A 194 -15.58 7.36 -8.90
N ASN A 195 -16.10 6.95 -7.75
CA ASN A 195 -17.52 6.95 -7.37
C ASN A 195 -18.39 5.97 -8.18
N GLU A 196 -17.80 5.11 -9.01
CA GLU A 196 -18.50 3.97 -9.60
C GLU A 196 -18.40 2.73 -8.70
N SER A 197 -19.43 1.88 -8.76
CA SER A 197 -19.53 0.67 -7.96
C SER A 197 -19.81 -0.57 -8.82
N THR A 198 -19.44 -1.73 -8.30
CA THR A 198 -19.82 -3.04 -8.82
C THR A 198 -20.27 -3.96 -7.69
N GLY A 199 -21.09 -4.97 -8.01
CA GLY A 199 -21.49 -6.02 -7.08
C GLY A 199 -20.63 -7.28 -7.20
N ALA A 200 -20.35 -7.95 -6.09
CA ALA A 200 -19.77 -9.31 -6.07
C ALA A 200 -20.32 -10.09 -4.86
N ALA A 201 -21.02 -11.20 -5.10
CA ALA A 201 -21.52 -12.10 -4.04
C ALA A 201 -22.31 -11.41 -2.90
N GLY A 202 -23.07 -10.35 -3.20
CA GLY A 202 -23.82 -9.57 -2.20
C GLY A 202 -23.05 -8.41 -1.58
N LEU A 203 -21.77 -8.24 -1.92
CA LEU A 203 -20.97 -7.07 -1.58
C LEU A 203 -21.12 -5.98 -2.65
N THR A 204 -21.04 -4.73 -2.23
CA THR A 204 -20.86 -3.56 -3.09
C THR A 204 -19.42 -3.05 -2.95
N LEU A 205 -18.69 -3.01 -4.06
CA LEU A 205 -17.33 -2.52 -4.14
C LEU A 205 -17.33 -1.19 -4.90
N THR A 206 -16.89 -0.12 -4.26
CA THR A 206 -16.86 1.23 -4.83
C THR A 206 -15.43 1.73 -4.90
N ALA A 207 -15.01 2.14 -6.10
CA ALA A 207 -13.73 2.82 -6.27
C ALA A 207 -13.90 4.27 -5.81
N THR A 208 -13.20 4.68 -4.77
CA THR A 208 -13.27 6.03 -4.20
C THR A 208 -12.02 6.85 -4.58
N PRO A 209 -12.11 8.19 -4.57
CA PRO A 209 -10.98 9.05 -4.91
C PRO A 209 -9.72 8.76 -4.09
N ALA A 210 -8.56 9.01 -4.71
CA ALA A 210 -7.26 8.91 -4.07
C ALA A 210 -6.30 9.96 -4.67
N ARG A 211 -5.30 10.38 -3.89
CA ARG A 211 -4.24 11.31 -4.29
C ARG A 211 -2.94 10.53 -4.52
N HIS A 212 -2.75 10.04 -5.74
CA HIS A 212 -1.59 9.22 -6.11
C HIS A 212 -1.28 9.35 -7.61
N PHE A 213 -0.57 8.39 -8.20
CA PHE A 213 -0.31 8.31 -9.63
C PHE A 213 -0.23 6.84 -10.08
N CYS A 214 0.05 6.60 -11.35
CA CYS A 214 0.27 5.26 -11.89
C CYS A 214 1.48 5.22 -12.82
N GLY A 215 1.99 4.03 -13.06
CA GLY A 215 2.95 3.77 -14.13
C GLY A 215 3.86 2.58 -13.88
N ARG A 216 3.85 1.64 -14.83
CA ARG A 216 4.73 0.47 -14.80
C ARG A 216 6.05 0.61 -15.57
N GLY A 217 6.32 1.71 -16.26
CA GLY A 217 7.58 1.84 -16.98
C GLY A 217 7.98 3.25 -17.38
N ILE A 218 9.27 3.39 -17.71
CA ILE A 218 9.98 4.66 -17.92
C ILE A 218 9.41 5.50 -19.09
N ARG A 219 8.69 4.88 -20.04
CA ARG A 219 8.14 5.53 -21.24
C ARG A 219 6.63 5.35 -21.42
N ASN A 220 5.93 4.86 -20.39
CA ASN A 220 4.48 4.68 -20.49
C ASN A 220 3.75 5.99 -20.30
N LYS A 221 2.68 6.16 -21.08
CA LYS A 221 1.69 7.18 -20.76
C LYS A 221 0.93 6.67 -19.53
N GLN A 222 0.84 7.50 -18.48
CA GLN A 222 0.13 7.16 -17.24
C GLN A 222 -1.38 7.19 -17.52
N ARG A 223 -1.90 6.13 -18.14
CA ARG A 223 -3.29 6.03 -18.65
C ARG A 223 -4.17 5.10 -17.83
N THR A 224 -3.69 4.66 -16.68
CA THR A 224 -4.47 3.91 -15.70
C THR A 224 -4.81 4.83 -14.54
N LEU A 225 -6.02 4.68 -14.01
CA LEU A 225 -6.46 5.35 -12.81
C LEU A 225 -5.91 4.63 -11.57
N TRP A 226 -5.90 5.32 -10.43
CA TRP A 226 -5.64 4.81 -9.08
C TRP A 226 -6.87 5.10 -8.21
N ALA A 227 -7.17 4.25 -7.23
CA ALA A 227 -8.33 4.44 -6.36
C ALA A 227 -8.06 3.92 -4.94
N SER A 228 -8.75 4.52 -3.98
CA SER A 228 -9.05 3.85 -2.71
C SER A 228 -10.36 3.04 -2.88
N TRP A 229 -10.72 2.23 -1.90
CA TRP A 229 -11.87 1.34 -2.03
C TRP A 229 -12.74 1.30 -0.78
N SER A 230 -14.04 1.46 -0.99
CA SER A 230 -15.07 1.09 -0.03
C SER A 230 -15.66 -0.28 -0.41
N VAL A 231 -15.68 -1.21 0.53
CA VAL A 231 -16.35 -2.50 0.38
C VAL A 231 -17.40 -2.63 1.47
N ARG A 232 -18.65 -2.76 1.05
CA ARG A 232 -19.82 -2.85 1.92
C ARG A 232 -20.56 -4.16 1.67
N GLY A 233 -20.79 -4.92 2.74
CA GLY A 233 -21.76 -6.00 2.74
C GLY A 233 -23.07 -5.61 3.44
N PRO A 234 -23.94 -6.59 3.71
CA PRO A 234 -25.20 -6.39 4.42
C PRO A 234 -25.04 -5.77 5.81
N GLU A 235 -24.03 -6.17 6.59
CA GLU A 235 -23.84 -5.75 7.98
C GLU A 235 -22.58 -4.90 8.14
N HIS A 236 -21.50 -5.26 7.43
CA HIS A 236 -20.17 -4.69 7.64
C HIS A 236 -19.68 -3.81 6.48
N ARG A 237 -18.77 -2.90 6.78
CA ARG A 237 -18.11 -1.99 5.83
C ARG A 237 -16.64 -1.84 6.15
N VAL A 238 -15.79 -1.99 5.14
CA VAL A 238 -14.35 -1.74 5.26
C VAL A 238 -13.85 -0.78 4.20
N PHE A 239 -12.82 -0.01 4.56
CA PHE A 239 -12.12 0.89 3.64
C PHE A 239 -10.68 0.43 3.41
N HIS A 240 -10.19 0.51 2.18
CA HIS A 240 -8.78 0.28 1.80
C HIS A 240 -8.23 1.52 1.10
N SER A 241 -7.16 2.10 1.62
CA SER A 241 -6.63 3.37 1.10
C SER A 241 -5.86 3.27 -0.20
N GLY A 242 -5.42 2.06 -0.60
CA GLY A 242 -4.27 1.93 -1.48
C GLY A 242 -3.03 2.55 -0.81
N ASP A 243 -2.27 3.33 -1.57
CA ASP A 243 -1.07 4.05 -1.14
C ASP A 243 -1.18 5.57 -1.37
N THR A 244 -2.40 6.10 -1.23
CA THR A 244 -2.73 7.53 -1.41
C THR A 244 -2.02 8.45 -0.43
N GLY A 245 -1.71 9.67 -0.88
CA GLY A 245 -1.41 10.79 0.01
C GLY A 245 -2.66 11.36 0.68
N TYR A 246 -2.48 12.21 1.69
CA TYR A 246 -3.59 12.85 2.37
C TYR A 246 -4.30 13.86 1.47
N PHE A 247 -5.64 13.88 1.55
CA PHE A 247 -6.48 14.90 0.93
C PHE A 247 -7.82 15.04 1.68
N PRO A 248 -8.48 16.20 1.61
CA PRO A 248 -9.72 16.45 2.38
C PRO A 248 -10.90 15.54 2.01
N GLY A 249 -10.88 14.92 0.83
CA GLY A 249 -11.98 14.07 0.36
C GLY A 249 -12.18 12.78 1.17
N PHE A 250 -11.28 12.43 2.09
CA PHE A 250 -11.55 11.38 3.07
C PHE A 250 -12.79 11.65 3.93
N ALA A 251 -13.06 12.92 4.26
CA ALA A 251 -14.25 13.29 5.03
C ALA A 251 -15.54 13.07 4.22
N GLU A 252 -15.50 13.35 2.92
CA GLU A 252 -16.60 13.07 1.98
C GLU A 252 -16.83 11.55 1.84
N ILE A 253 -15.75 10.78 1.68
CA ILE A 253 -15.82 9.31 1.64
C ILE A 253 -16.43 8.75 2.94
N GLY A 254 -16.01 9.26 4.10
CA GLY A 254 -16.55 8.86 5.39
C GLY A 254 -18.03 9.24 5.58
N ALA A 255 -18.46 10.35 4.99
CA ALA A 255 -19.87 10.77 4.99
C ALA A 255 -20.73 9.87 4.10
N ASP A 256 -20.26 9.57 2.89
CA ASP A 256 -21.05 8.85 1.87
C ASP A 256 -21.08 7.34 2.08
N HIS A 257 -19.96 6.76 2.52
CA HIS A 257 -19.78 5.31 2.61
C HIS A 257 -19.66 4.78 4.03
N GLY A 258 -19.26 5.63 4.98
CA GLY A 258 -19.08 5.26 6.37
C GLY A 258 -20.39 5.21 7.19
N PRO A 259 -20.29 5.06 8.52
CA PRO A 259 -19.05 4.71 9.24
C PRO A 259 -18.53 3.32 8.80
N PHE A 260 -17.22 3.14 8.86
CA PHE A 260 -16.59 1.85 8.53
C PHE A 260 -16.27 1.09 9.80
N ASP A 261 -16.44 -0.23 9.81
CA ASP A 261 -16.01 -1.09 10.93
C ASP A 261 -14.49 -1.09 11.06
N ALA A 262 -13.79 -1.08 9.91
CA ALA A 262 -12.35 -0.94 9.86
C ALA A 262 -11.87 -0.14 8.64
N ALA A 263 -10.81 0.64 8.82
CA ALA A 263 -10.09 1.31 7.74
C ALA A 263 -8.65 0.80 7.68
N MET A 264 -8.30 0.25 6.52
CA MET A 264 -6.96 -0.23 6.17
C MET A 264 -6.21 0.92 5.51
N VAL A 265 -5.32 1.57 6.25
CA VAL A 265 -4.72 2.85 5.84
C VAL A 265 -3.22 2.73 5.70
N GLN A 266 -2.67 3.17 4.55
CA GLN A 266 -1.24 3.28 4.34
C GLN A 266 -0.62 4.18 5.42
N ILE A 267 0.51 3.75 5.96
CA ILE A 267 1.33 4.55 6.89
C ILE A 267 2.82 4.59 6.54
N GLY A 268 3.25 3.84 5.52
CA GLY A 268 4.66 3.73 5.12
C GLY A 268 4.91 4.29 3.72
N ALA A 269 6.16 4.23 3.28
CA ALA A 269 6.63 4.76 2.01
C ALA A 269 6.61 6.30 1.86
N TYR A 270 6.34 7.05 2.94
CA TYR A 270 6.35 8.51 2.92
C TYR A 270 7.76 9.12 2.88
N SER A 271 7.86 10.36 2.42
CA SER A 271 9.07 11.16 2.46
C SER A 271 8.79 12.64 2.24
N GLU A 272 9.66 13.49 2.79
CA GLU A 272 9.75 14.92 2.44
C GLU A 272 9.94 15.16 0.92
N TYR A 273 10.47 14.18 0.19
CA TYR A 273 10.72 14.29 -1.24
C TYR A 273 9.47 14.02 -2.12
N TRP A 274 8.38 13.50 -1.56
CA TRP A 274 7.12 13.27 -2.27
C TRP A 274 5.92 13.36 -1.31
N PRO A 275 5.75 14.51 -0.62
CA PRO A 275 4.84 14.63 0.51
C PRO A 275 3.35 14.50 0.11
N ASP A 276 3.02 14.66 -1.17
CA ASP A 276 1.63 14.72 -1.62
C ASP A 276 0.99 13.36 -1.89
N ILE A 277 1.79 12.32 -2.07
CA ILE A 277 1.34 11.05 -2.67
C ILE A 277 1.46 9.84 -1.74
N HIS A 278 2.04 10.01 -0.55
CA HIS A 278 2.06 8.99 0.50
C HIS A 278 1.88 9.65 1.86
N MET A 279 0.92 9.16 2.64
CA MET A 279 0.63 9.70 3.98
C MET A 279 1.76 9.43 4.96
N THR A 280 2.06 10.42 5.82
CA THR A 280 2.76 10.13 7.07
C THR A 280 1.86 9.30 8.01
N PRO A 281 2.42 8.67 9.06
CA PRO A 281 1.64 7.96 10.07
C PRO A 281 0.53 8.81 10.71
N GLU A 282 0.83 10.08 11.00
CA GLU A 282 -0.11 11.03 11.61
C GLU A 282 -1.22 11.42 10.62
N GLU A 283 -0.88 11.63 9.35
CA GLU A 283 -1.86 11.82 8.29
C GLU A 283 -2.74 10.59 8.08
N GLY A 284 -2.19 9.38 8.24
CA GLY A 284 -2.96 8.13 8.20
C GLY A 284 -3.98 8.03 9.34
N VAL A 285 -3.59 8.41 10.57
CA VAL A 285 -4.53 8.50 11.70
C VAL A 285 -5.60 9.57 11.45
N ARG A 286 -5.23 10.71 10.88
CA ARG A 286 -6.18 11.76 10.50
C ARG A 286 -7.16 11.27 9.43
N ALA A 287 -6.68 10.61 8.39
CA ALA A 287 -7.51 10.03 7.34
C ALA A 287 -8.50 9.01 7.92
N HIS A 288 -8.07 8.17 8.85
CA HIS A 288 -8.94 7.23 9.56
C HIS A 288 -10.09 7.93 10.30
N LEU A 289 -9.81 9.05 10.97
CA LEU A 289 -10.84 9.86 11.64
C LEU A 289 -11.81 10.49 10.63
N ASP A 290 -11.30 11.08 9.55
CA ASP A 290 -12.11 11.69 8.48
C ASP A 290 -13.02 10.64 7.81
N LEU A 291 -12.52 9.42 7.64
CA LEU A 291 -13.26 8.26 7.13
C LEU A 291 -14.34 7.76 8.10
N ARG A 292 -14.34 8.21 9.36
CA ARG A 292 -15.19 7.66 10.43
C ARG A 292 -14.98 6.15 10.60
N GLY A 293 -13.72 5.72 10.61
CA GLY A 293 -13.36 4.32 10.81
C GLY A 293 -13.47 3.88 12.27
N GLY A 294 -13.90 2.64 12.51
CA GLY A 294 -14.01 2.03 13.83
C GLY A 294 -12.65 1.52 14.35
N VAL A 295 -11.96 0.70 13.55
CA VAL A 295 -10.60 0.23 13.83
C VAL A 295 -9.63 0.61 12.70
N LEU A 296 -8.48 1.18 13.07
CA LEU A 296 -7.37 1.45 12.15
C LEU A 296 -6.48 0.21 12.00
N LEU A 297 -6.38 -0.32 10.78
CA LEU A 297 -5.36 -1.30 10.39
C LEU A 297 -4.27 -0.60 9.54
N PRO A 298 -3.07 -0.31 10.07
CA PRO A 298 -1.99 0.24 9.28
C PRO A 298 -1.47 -0.79 8.27
N ILE A 299 -1.41 -0.38 7.01
CA ILE A 299 -0.85 -1.16 5.89
C ILE A 299 0.33 -0.42 5.25
N HIS A 300 0.95 -1.02 4.23
CA HIS A 300 2.02 -0.42 3.42
C HIS A 300 3.34 -0.18 4.19
N TRP A 301 3.61 -0.98 5.22
CA TRP A 301 4.84 -0.94 6.01
C TRP A 301 5.32 -2.36 6.33
N GLY A 302 6.50 -2.52 6.95
CA GLY A 302 6.94 -3.81 7.51
C GLY A 302 7.25 -4.92 6.49
N THR A 303 7.03 -4.73 5.19
CA THR A 303 7.24 -5.78 4.18
C THR A 303 8.31 -5.42 3.17
N PHE A 304 8.30 -4.21 2.58
CA PHE A 304 9.29 -3.75 1.61
C PHE A 304 9.94 -2.45 2.08
N ASN A 305 11.18 -2.21 1.65
CA ASN A 305 11.82 -0.91 1.79
C ASN A 305 11.59 -0.07 0.52
N LEU A 306 10.70 0.92 0.61
CA LEU A 306 10.29 1.76 -0.52
C LEU A 306 10.60 3.26 -0.31
N ALA A 307 11.11 3.67 0.86
CA ALA A 307 11.27 5.09 1.21
C ALA A 307 12.36 5.35 2.23
N PRO A 308 12.77 6.62 2.46
CA PRO A 308 13.95 6.92 3.23
C PRO A 308 13.82 6.86 4.78
N HIS A 309 12.67 6.47 5.33
CA HIS A 309 12.47 6.26 6.77
C HIS A 309 13.00 4.90 7.26
N ARG A 310 13.11 4.70 8.59
CA ARG A 310 13.45 3.37 9.15
C ARG A 310 12.29 2.40 8.93
N TRP A 311 12.55 1.09 8.84
CA TRP A 311 11.52 0.12 8.44
C TRP A 311 10.37 0.01 9.47
N GLU A 312 10.67 0.20 10.75
CA GLU A 312 9.74 0.11 11.89
C GLU A 312 9.08 1.45 12.25
N GLU A 313 9.67 2.57 11.85
CA GLU A 313 9.22 3.93 12.19
C GLU A 313 7.74 4.19 11.86
N PRO A 314 7.17 3.70 10.74
CA PRO A 314 5.75 3.84 10.48
C PRO A 314 4.85 3.34 11.62
N ALA A 315 5.11 2.13 12.13
CA ALA A 315 4.27 1.54 13.18
C ALA A 315 4.45 2.24 14.52
N GLU A 316 5.68 2.62 14.86
CA GLU A 316 5.98 3.37 16.07
C GLU A 316 5.20 4.70 16.11
N ARG A 317 5.28 5.47 15.03
CA ARG A 317 4.60 6.76 14.91
C ARG A 317 3.08 6.61 14.82
N THR A 318 2.59 5.56 14.16
CA THR A 318 1.15 5.29 14.10
C THR A 318 0.59 4.94 15.47
N ALA A 319 1.29 4.08 16.23
CA ALA A 319 0.88 3.72 17.59
C ALA A 319 0.82 4.95 18.50
N ALA A 320 1.84 5.82 18.45
CA ALA A 320 1.87 7.07 19.21
C ALA A 320 0.75 8.03 18.80
N ALA A 321 0.55 8.24 17.49
CA ALA A 321 -0.48 9.14 16.96
C ALA A 321 -1.90 8.62 17.26
N ALA A 322 -2.14 7.31 17.14
CA ALA A 322 -3.42 6.70 17.46
C ALA A 322 -3.73 6.82 18.96
N ALA A 323 -2.75 6.56 19.83
CA ALA A 323 -2.92 6.74 21.27
C ALA A 323 -3.23 8.21 21.64
N ALA A 324 -2.55 9.17 21.03
CA ALA A 324 -2.79 10.60 21.27
C ALA A 324 -4.19 11.07 20.81
N ALA A 325 -4.77 10.40 19.81
CA ALA A 325 -6.07 10.73 19.22
C ALA A 325 -7.22 9.82 19.71
N ASP A 326 -6.97 8.94 20.69
CA ASP A 326 -7.94 7.94 21.19
C ASP A 326 -8.52 7.03 20.08
N VAL A 327 -7.67 6.67 19.11
CA VAL A 327 -8.02 5.78 17.99
C VAL A 327 -7.71 4.32 18.33
N ARG A 328 -8.68 3.43 18.12
CA ARG A 328 -8.47 1.98 18.20
C ARG A 328 -7.64 1.50 17.00
N ALA A 329 -6.36 1.23 17.20
CA ALA A 329 -5.49 0.66 16.16
C ALA A 329 -5.20 -0.83 16.43
N ALA A 330 -5.26 -1.65 15.38
CA ALA A 330 -4.81 -3.03 15.38
C ALA A 330 -3.52 -3.12 14.55
N ILE A 331 -2.39 -3.43 15.16
CA ILE A 331 -1.06 -3.53 14.54
C ILE A 331 -0.55 -4.98 14.63
N PRO A 332 -1.22 -5.94 13.94
CA PRO A 332 -0.92 -7.37 14.03
C PRO A 332 0.45 -7.72 13.48
N ARG A 333 0.96 -8.90 13.88
CA ARG A 333 2.03 -9.57 13.12
C ARG A 333 1.51 -9.97 11.73
N PRO A 334 2.35 -10.05 10.69
CA PRO A 334 1.89 -10.56 9.40
C PRO A 334 1.26 -11.94 9.52
N GLY A 335 -0.01 -12.05 9.13
CA GLY A 335 -0.86 -13.24 9.18
C GLY A 335 -1.54 -13.52 10.51
N GLU A 336 -1.42 -12.63 11.51
CA GLU A 336 -2.24 -12.67 12.72
C GLU A 336 -3.63 -12.07 12.41
N PRO A 337 -4.71 -12.87 12.46
CA PRO A 337 -6.06 -12.37 12.22
C PRO A 337 -6.61 -11.63 13.44
N PHE A 338 -7.54 -10.71 13.21
CA PHE A 338 -8.36 -10.11 14.27
C PHE A 338 -9.75 -9.74 13.76
N GLU A 339 -10.70 -9.63 14.70
CA GLU A 339 -12.07 -9.15 14.45
C GLU A 339 -12.19 -7.71 14.99
N PRO A 340 -12.63 -6.71 14.20
CA PRO A 340 -12.69 -5.31 14.65
C PRO A 340 -13.59 -5.06 15.87
N SER A 341 -14.62 -5.89 16.07
CA SER A 341 -15.51 -5.82 17.24
C SER A 341 -14.88 -6.37 18.52
N ALA A 342 -13.77 -7.13 18.41
CA ALA A 342 -13.14 -7.76 19.56
C ALA A 342 -12.74 -6.73 20.63
N GLN A 343 -12.90 -7.09 21.90
CA GLN A 343 -12.57 -6.21 23.03
C GLN A 343 -11.08 -5.86 23.05
N THR A 344 -10.23 -6.81 22.69
CA THR A 344 -8.78 -6.67 22.62
C THR A 344 -8.33 -6.75 21.17
N LEU A 345 -7.59 -5.75 20.72
CA LEU A 345 -6.95 -5.74 19.40
C LEU A 345 -5.47 -6.13 19.53
N PRO A 346 -4.85 -6.64 18.46
CA PRO A 346 -3.41 -6.92 18.46
C PRO A 346 -2.63 -5.60 18.47
N THR A 347 -2.14 -5.19 19.64
CA THR A 347 -1.38 -3.93 19.83
C THR A 347 0.06 -4.15 20.31
N THR A 348 0.46 -5.41 20.50
CA THR A 348 1.82 -5.76 20.95
C THR A 348 2.87 -5.18 20.00
N PRO A 349 3.83 -4.37 20.47
CA PRO A 349 4.80 -3.68 19.62
C PRO A 349 5.95 -4.59 19.16
N TRP A 350 5.61 -5.68 18.48
CA TRP A 350 6.55 -6.73 18.05
C TRP A 350 7.71 -6.21 17.19
N TRP A 351 7.55 -5.06 16.54
CA TRP A 351 8.60 -4.42 15.72
C TRP A 351 9.74 -3.87 16.56
N GLN A 352 9.47 -3.44 17.80
CA GLN A 352 10.48 -2.87 18.70
C GLN A 352 11.52 -3.93 19.09
N GLU A 353 11.09 -5.17 19.30
CA GLU A 353 11.95 -6.30 19.68
C GLU A 353 12.99 -6.67 18.61
N ILE A 354 12.71 -6.36 17.34
CA ILE A 354 13.52 -6.73 16.18
C ILE A 354 14.09 -5.51 15.43
N ALA A 355 13.86 -4.31 15.96
CA ALA A 355 14.47 -3.09 15.47
C ALA A 355 15.97 -3.10 15.74
N ALA A 356 16.76 -2.54 14.82
CA ALA A 356 18.19 -2.35 15.08
C ALA A 356 18.35 -1.28 16.17
N PRO A 357 19.20 -1.50 17.19
CA PRO A 357 19.42 -0.52 18.24
C PRO A 357 19.85 0.82 17.61
N GLU A 358 19.37 1.92 18.19
CA GLU A 358 19.79 3.25 17.75
C GLU A 358 21.31 3.35 17.87
N ARG A 359 21.98 3.66 16.77
CA ARG A 359 23.40 4.00 16.82
C ARG A 359 23.51 5.37 17.46
N THR A 360 23.80 5.43 18.77
CA THR A 360 24.24 6.66 19.40
C THR A 360 25.41 7.20 18.57
N PRO A 361 25.38 8.45 18.10
CA PRO A 361 26.53 9.02 17.41
C PRO A 361 27.73 8.91 18.36
N GLN A 362 28.74 8.12 17.99
CA GLN A 362 30.01 8.14 18.71
C GLN A 362 30.49 9.59 18.69
N ALA A 363 30.54 10.22 19.87
CA ALA A 363 31.18 11.50 20.05
C ALA A 363 32.55 11.39 19.38
N ARG A 364 32.78 12.19 18.33
CA ARG A 364 34.07 12.24 17.64
C ARG A 364 35.11 12.53 18.71
N GLY A 365 35.88 11.51 19.10
CA GLY A 365 36.95 11.65 20.07
C GLY A 365 37.80 12.83 19.66
N GLY A 366 37.85 13.85 20.51
CA GLY A 366 38.64 15.04 20.29
C GLY A 366 40.07 14.60 19.97
N ARG A 367 40.51 14.87 18.73
CA ARG A 367 41.95 14.89 18.44
C ARG A 367 42.52 15.98 19.35
N LYS A 368 43.19 15.57 20.44
CA LYS A 368 44.10 16.45 21.16
C LYS A 368 45.07 17.00 20.13
N ALA A 369 44.98 18.29 19.85
CA ALA A 369 45.99 18.99 19.07
C ALA A 369 47.30 18.87 19.84
N ALA A 370 48.24 18.08 19.30
CA ALA A 370 49.61 18.09 19.77
C ALA A 370 50.18 19.47 19.46
N ALA A 371 50.50 20.23 20.50
CA ALA A 371 51.20 21.51 20.39
C ALA A 371 52.56 21.27 19.70
N LYS A 372 52.80 21.98 18.59
CA LYS A 372 54.13 22.08 17.99
C LYS A 372 55.00 22.99 18.87
N PRO A 373 56.27 22.63 19.15
CA PRO A 373 57.18 23.54 19.83
C PRO A 373 57.62 24.67 18.88
N SER A 374 57.66 25.89 19.40
CA SER A 374 58.17 27.09 18.71
C SER A 374 59.66 26.97 18.42
N PRO A 375 60.16 27.50 17.28
CA PRO A 375 61.59 27.58 17.03
C PRO A 375 62.19 28.73 17.86
N ALA A 376 63.27 28.44 18.58
CA ALA A 376 64.10 29.46 19.23
C ALA A 376 64.97 30.15 18.17
N THR A 377 64.96 31.48 18.23
CA THR A 377 65.79 32.39 17.43
C THR A 377 67.22 32.37 17.96
N GLU A 378 68.20 32.06 17.11
CA GLU A 378 69.63 32.33 17.39
C GLU A 378 69.92 33.83 17.11
N GLN A 379 70.62 34.46 18.06
CA GLN A 379 71.49 35.62 17.86
C GLN A 379 72.91 35.19 18.17
#